data_AF-A0A494GKA1-F1
#
_entry.id   AF-A0A494GKA1-F1
#
_cell.length_a   1.000
_cell.length_b   1.000
_cell.length_c   1.000
_cell.angle_alpha   90.00
_cell.angle_beta   90.00
_cell.angle_gamma   90.00
#
_symmetry.space_group_name_H-M   'P 1'
#
loop_
_entity.id
_entity.type
_entity.pdbx_description
1 polymer ?
#
loop_
_entity_poly.entity_id
_entity_poly.type
_entity_poly.pdbx_seq_one_letter_code
_entity_poly.pdbx_strand_id
1 'polypeptide(L)'
;MIIINNKLISIDESDVVNGKLIIPNSVTHIGSGAFRNNQLNSVEIPNSVTHIGSGAFENNQLNSVEIPNSVTHIGDWAFENNQLNSVEIPNSVTHIGDWAFENNQLNSVEIPNSVTHIGSGAFRNNQKIIQGNKVIQMIDGMATIVRSKKKVDDFNVFEGSFFNSKRKCFVANKGNYYAHGETLRQAIDDVNFKFLRENFNAEKLISEIKQKQKISLSEFRLLTGACSAGCEIFMREKGIKVTELPLDKALNMLNGQFGGEKIKNMFKK
;
A
#
# COMPACT_ATOMS: atom_id res chain seq x y z
N MET A 1 -28.06 -3.90 -12.39
CA MET A 1 -27.74 -2.77 -13.30
C MET A 1 -26.33 -2.31 -12.99
N ILE A 2 -25.41 -2.50 -13.93
CA ILE A 2 -23.97 -2.36 -13.68
C ILE A 2 -23.39 -1.38 -14.71
N ILE A 3 -22.46 -0.54 -14.27
CA ILE A 3 -21.79 0.41 -15.17
C ILE A 3 -20.58 -0.27 -15.79
N ILE A 4 -20.62 -0.38 -17.12
CA ILE A 4 -19.55 -0.93 -17.95
C ILE A 4 -19.32 0.05 -19.09
N ASN A 5 -18.06 0.46 -19.33
CA ASN A 5 -17.74 1.52 -20.30
C ASN A 5 -18.49 2.85 -20.07
N ASN A 6 -18.76 3.24 -18.82
CA ASN A 6 -19.64 4.38 -18.48
C ASN A 6 -21.05 4.29 -19.08
N LYS A 7 -21.46 3.12 -19.55
CA LYS A 7 -22.80 2.82 -20.03
C LYS A 7 -23.47 1.86 -19.05
N LEU A 8 -24.75 2.10 -18.85
CA LEU A 8 -25.63 1.25 -18.09
C LEU A 8 -25.84 -0.03 -18.90
N ILE A 9 -25.18 -1.13 -18.52
CA ILE A 9 -25.46 -2.43 -19.10
C ILE A 9 -26.30 -3.18 -18.08
N SER A 10 -27.47 -3.64 -18.50
CA SER A 10 -28.23 -4.61 -17.71
C SER A 10 -27.50 -5.94 -17.83
N ILE A 11 -26.71 -6.27 -16.81
CA ILE A 11 -26.37 -7.64 -16.50
C ILE A 11 -27.46 -8.10 -15.53
N ASP A 12 -28.18 -9.15 -15.89
CA ASP A 12 -29.26 -9.71 -15.07
C ASP A 12 -28.90 -11.10 -14.53
N GLU A 13 -29.80 -11.71 -13.75
CA GLU A 13 -29.55 -13.02 -13.13
C GLU A 13 -29.20 -14.11 -14.15
N SER A 14 -29.59 -13.96 -15.43
CA SER A 14 -29.26 -14.93 -16.47
C SER A 14 -27.78 -14.90 -16.89
N ASP A 15 -27.08 -13.79 -16.67
CA ASP A 15 -25.64 -13.66 -16.91
C ASP A 15 -24.79 -14.23 -15.76
N VAL A 16 -25.42 -14.45 -14.59
CA VAL A 16 -24.81 -15.08 -13.42
C VAL A 16 -25.41 -16.47 -13.21
N VAL A 17 -24.92 -17.43 -13.99
CA VAL A 17 -25.39 -18.82 -13.88
C VAL A 17 -24.57 -19.54 -12.80
N ASN A 18 -25.21 -19.93 -11.69
CA ASN A 18 -24.56 -20.64 -10.58
C ASN A 18 -23.33 -19.91 -10.01
N GLY A 19 -23.38 -18.57 -9.93
CA GLY A 19 -22.27 -17.75 -9.41
C GLY A 19 -21.11 -17.54 -10.39
N LYS A 20 -21.27 -17.96 -11.66
CA LYS A 20 -20.33 -17.67 -12.74
C LYS A 20 -20.78 -16.45 -13.53
N LEU A 21 -19.91 -15.46 -13.67
CA LEU A 21 -20.12 -14.29 -14.52
C LEU A 21 -19.32 -14.41 -15.83
N ILE A 22 -19.97 -14.17 -16.96
CA ILE A 22 -19.30 -14.07 -18.27
C ILE A 22 -19.40 -12.63 -18.77
N ILE A 23 -18.26 -11.94 -18.90
CA ILE A 23 -18.26 -10.56 -19.38
C ILE A 23 -18.21 -10.56 -20.92
N PRO A 24 -19.12 -9.85 -21.61
CA PRO A 24 -19.15 -9.83 -23.07
C PRO A 24 -17.89 -9.21 -23.70
N ASN A 25 -17.47 -9.73 -24.87
CA ASN A 25 -16.30 -9.23 -25.62
C ASN A 25 -16.40 -7.76 -26.10
N SER A 26 -17.56 -7.10 -25.97
CA SER A 26 -17.72 -5.67 -26.25
C SER A 26 -17.27 -4.78 -25.09
N VAL A 27 -16.97 -5.37 -23.94
CA VAL A 27 -16.59 -4.66 -22.71
C VAL A 27 -15.11 -4.31 -22.74
N THR A 28 -14.78 -3.03 -22.55
CA THR A 28 -13.39 -2.56 -22.51
C THR A 28 -12.96 -2.04 -21.14
N HIS A 29 -13.92 -1.67 -20.29
CA HIS A 29 -13.73 -1.13 -18.95
C HIS A 29 -14.79 -1.71 -18.02
N ILE A 30 -14.35 -2.34 -16.93
CA ILE A 30 -15.22 -2.75 -15.83
C ILE A 30 -15.26 -1.59 -14.83
N GLY A 31 -16.45 -1.01 -14.62
CA GLY A 31 -16.60 0.18 -13.78
C GLY A 31 -16.32 -0.07 -12.31
N SER A 32 -16.10 1.02 -11.57
CA SER A 32 -15.93 0.94 -10.12
C SER A 32 -17.16 0.35 -9.44
N GLY A 33 -16.94 -0.60 -8.53
CA GLY A 33 -17.99 -1.29 -7.79
C GLY A 33 -18.92 -2.17 -8.64
N ALA A 34 -18.58 -2.42 -9.91
CA ALA A 34 -19.48 -3.04 -10.89
C ALA A 34 -20.13 -4.34 -10.38
N PHE A 35 -19.33 -5.22 -9.79
CA PHE A 35 -19.74 -6.51 -9.24
C PHE A 35 -19.38 -6.62 -7.75
N ARG A 36 -19.35 -5.50 -7.03
CA ARG A 36 -19.10 -5.49 -5.59
C ARG A 36 -20.21 -6.20 -4.80
N ASN A 37 -19.85 -6.89 -3.73
CA ASN A 37 -20.78 -7.58 -2.82
C ASN A 37 -21.69 -8.59 -3.55
N ASN A 38 -21.13 -9.33 -4.50
CA ASN A 38 -21.84 -10.43 -5.14
C ASN A 38 -21.38 -11.78 -4.55
N GLN A 39 -22.04 -12.87 -4.93
CA GLN A 39 -21.66 -14.23 -4.53
C GLN A 39 -20.95 -14.94 -5.69
N LEU A 40 -20.16 -14.20 -6.48
CA LEU A 40 -19.48 -14.77 -7.64
C LEU A 40 -18.38 -15.74 -7.18
N ASN A 41 -18.39 -16.95 -7.72
CA ASN A 41 -17.34 -17.94 -7.53
C ASN A 41 -16.36 -17.99 -8.70
N SER A 42 -16.75 -17.46 -9.87
CA SER A 42 -15.93 -17.39 -11.07
C SER A 42 -16.32 -16.20 -11.95
N VAL A 43 -15.34 -15.67 -12.67
CA VAL A 43 -15.53 -14.62 -13.67
C VAL A 43 -14.67 -14.90 -14.89
N GLU A 44 -15.25 -14.74 -16.08
CA GLU A 44 -14.52 -14.72 -17.35
C GLU A 44 -14.39 -13.28 -17.82
N ILE A 45 -13.17 -12.75 -17.79
CA ILE A 45 -12.84 -11.39 -18.24
C ILE A 45 -12.27 -11.49 -19.67
N PRO A 46 -12.90 -10.89 -20.69
CA PRO A 46 -12.43 -11.01 -22.06
C PRO A 46 -11.21 -10.12 -22.34
N ASN A 47 -10.43 -10.51 -23.36
CA ASN A 47 -9.25 -9.77 -23.86
C ASN A 47 -9.57 -8.37 -24.43
N SER A 48 -10.83 -7.97 -24.50
CA SER A 48 -11.23 -6.60 -24.81
C SER A 48 -11.06 -5.66 -23.62
N VAL A 49 -11.03 -6.18 -22.38
CA VAL A 49 -10.94 -5.40 -21.15
C VAL A 49 -9.52 -4.86 -20.96
N THR A 50 -9.42 -3.56 -20.77
CA THR A 50 -8.15 -2.87 -20.52
C THR A 50 -8.06 -2.32 -19.09
N HIS A 51 -9.19 -2.08 -18.43
CA HIS A 51 -9.26 -1.47 -17.10
C HIS A 51 -10.26 -2.20 -16.20
N ILE A 52 -9.83 -2.48 -14.98
CA ILE A 52 -10.66 -3.00 -13.89
C ILE A 52 -10.76 -1.90 -12.83
N GLY A 53 -11.94 -1.33 -12.66
CA GLY A 53 -12.19 -0.19 -11.77
C GLY A 53 -12.10 -0.53 -10.28
N SER A 54 -12.09 0.52 -9.45
CA SER A 54 -11.96 0.36 -8.00
C SER A 54 -13.14 -0.44 -7.42
N GLY A 55 -12.85 -1.46 -6.63
CA GLY A 55 -13.85 -2.33 -6.01
C GLY A 55 -14.68 -3.15 -7.01
N ALA A 56 -14.24 -3.30 -8.26
CA ALA A 56 -15.02 -3.94 -9.32
C ALA A 56 -15.53 -5.35 -8.95
N PHE A 57 -14.75 -6.14 -8.20
CA PHE A 57 -15.08 -7.48 -7.73
C PHE A 57 -14.88 -7.64 -6.21
N GLU A 58 -14.94 -6.52 -5.47
CA GLU A 58 -14.79 -6.52 -4.00
C GLU A 58 -15.87 -7.37 -3.32
N ASN A 59 -15.51 -8.10 -2.26
CA ASN A 59 -16.40 -8.93 -1.44
C ASN A 59 -17.18 -9.98 -2.27
N ASN A 60 -16.46 -10.88 -2.91
CA ASN A 60 -17.01 -12.02 -3.66
C ASN A 60 -16.45 -13.35 -3.10
N GLN A 61 -16.68 -14.45 -3.82
CA GLN A 61 -16.20 -15.80 -3.46
C GLN A 61 -15.26 -16.36 -4.54
N LEU A 62 -14.56 -15.49 -5.29
CA LEU A 62 -13.70 -15.92 -6.39
C LEU A 62 -12.52 -16.73 -5.84
N ASN A 63 -12.34 -17.95 -6.35
CA ASN A 63 -11.21 -18.83 -5.99
C ASN A 63 -10.00 -18.66 -6.92
N SER A 64 -10.26 -18.19 -8.14
CA SER A 64 -9.27 -17.89 -9.17
C SER A 64 -9.81 -16.78 -10.08
N VAL A 65 -8.90 -16.02 -10.68
CA VAL A 65 -9.24 -15.05 -11.73
C VAL A 65 -8.14 -15.08 -12.79
N GLU A 66 -8.55 -15.18 -14.07
CA GLU A 66 -7.65 -14.95 -15.20
C GLU A 66 -7.72 -13.46 -15.56
N ILE A 67 -6.60 -12.75 -15.40
CA ILE A 67 -6.48 -11.35 -15.80
C ILE A 67 -5.93 -11.34 -17.23
N PRO A 68 -6.70 -10.87 -18.23
CA PRO A 68 -6.25 -10.94 -19.61
C PRO A 68 -5.08 -10.00 -19.89
N ASN A 69 -4.23 -10.38 -20.86
CA ASN A 69 -3.04 -9.62 -21.28
C ASN A 69 -3.34 -8.24 -21.89
N SER A 70 -4.62 -7.88 -22.04
CA SER A 70 -5.07 -6.54 -22.42
C SER A 70 -5.19 -5.59 -21.25
N VAL A 71 -5.29 -6.09 -20.01
CA VAL A 71 -5.47 -5.27 -18.81
C VAL A 71 -4.17 -4.54 -18.49
N THR A 72 -4.26 -3.22 -18.36
CA THR A 72 -3.14 -2.36 -17.99
C THR A 72 -3.30 -1.77 -16.60
N HIS A 73 -4.53 -1.73 -16.07
CA HIS A 73 -4.87 -1.06 -14.82
C HIS A 73 -5.84 -1.88 -13.96
N ILE A 74 -5.47 -2.10 -12.70
CA ILE A 74 -6.28 -2.73 -11.65
C ILE A 74 -6.46 -1.70 -10.54
N GLY A 75 -7.69 -1.25 -10.32
CA GLY A 75 -8.01 -0.17 -9.37
C GLY A 75 -7.96 -0.60 -7.91
N ASP A 76 -8.16 0.38 -7.02
CA ASP A 76 -8.18 0.18 -5.58
C ASP A 76 -9.27 -0.82 -5.16
N TRP A 77 -8.99 -1.71 -4.21
CA TRP A 77 -9.92 -2.75 -3.74
C TRP A 77 -10.49 -3.70 -4.82
N ALA A 78 -9.97 -3.68 -6.06
CA ALA A 78 -10.61 -4.34 -7.21
C ALA A 78 -11.00 -5.81 -6.98
N PHE A 79 -10.20 -6.56 -6.23
CA PHE A 79 -10.40 -7.96 -5.85
C PHE A 79 -10.26 -8.18 -4.33
N GLU A 80 -10.47 -7.15 -3.52
CA GLU A 80 -10.40 -7.27 -2.05
C GLU A 80 -11.47 -8.26 -1.53
N ASN A 81 -11.16 -8.97 -0.44
CA ASN A 81 -12.08 -9.88 0.27
C ASN A 81 -12.68 -10.95 -0.65
N ASN A 82 -11.79 -11.73 -1.29
CA ASN A 82 -12.14 -12.89 -2.10
C ASN A 82 -11.46 -14.15 -1.52
N GLN A 83 -11.49 -15.26 -2.26
CA GLN A 83 -10.88 -16.53 -1.88
C GLN A 83 -9.75 -16.93 -2.85
N LEU A 84 -9.13 -15.95 -3.51
CA LEU A 84 -8.14 -16.21 -4.55
C LEU A 84 -6.95 -16.96 -3.96
N ASN A 85 -6.67 -18.16 -4.47
CA ASN A 85 -5.51 -18.97 -4.06
C ASN A 85 -4.26 -18.72 -4.93
N SER A 86 -4.48 -18.19 -6.13
CA SER A 86 -3.47 -17.83 -7.12
C SER A 86 -4.00 -16.68 -7.99
N VAL A 87 -3.07 -15.87 -8.48
CA VAL A 87 -3.34 -14.85 -9.49
C VAL A 87 -2.09 -14.67 -10.34
N GLU A 88 -2.28 -14.71 -11.66
CA GLU A 88 -1.25 -14.32 -12.62
C GLU A 88 -1.45 -12.85 -12.96
N ILE A 89 -0.44 -12.02 -12.69
CA ILE A 89 -0.44 -10.62 -13.11
C ILE A 89 0.25 -10.57 -14.48
N PRO A 90 -0.46 -10.21 -15.58
CA PRO A 90 0.14 -10.21 -16.90
C PRO A 90 1.13 -9.05 -17.07
N ASN A 91 2.10 -9.23 -17.98
CA ASN A 91 3.12 -8.22 -18.31
C ASN A 91 2.56 -6.92 -18.92
N SER A 92 1.26 -6.85 -19.21
CA SER A 92 0.56 -5.65 -19.63
C SER A 92 0.19 -4.73 -18.46
N VAL A 93 0.07 -5.28 -17.24
CA VAL A 93 -0.32 -4.50 -16.07
C VAL A 93 0.80 -3.55 -15.71
N THR A 94 0.45 -2.26 -15.61
CA THR A 94 1.34 -1.18 -15.21
C THR A 94 0.96 -0.59 -13.85
N HIS A 95 -0.26 -0.85 -13.37
CA HIS A 95 -0.79 -0.27 -12.14
C HIS A 95 -1.69 -1.26 -11.38
N ILE A 96 -1.41 -1.41 -10.09
CA ILE A 96 -2.21 -2.14 -9.11
C ILE A 96 -2.53 -1.17 -7.96
N GLY A 97 -3.81 -0.89 -7.73
CA GLY A 97 -4.27 0.10 -6.74
C GLY A 97 -4.11 -0.33 -5.28
N ASP A 98 -4.49 0.57 -4.39
CA ASP A 98 -4.46 0.34 -2.94
C ASP A 98 -5.40 -0.82 -2.57
N TRP A 99 -4.93 -1.74 -1.71
CA TRP A 99 -5.68 -2.91 -1.26
C TRP A 99 -6.30 -3.80 -2.36
N ALA A 100 -5.84 -3.69 -3.62
CA ALA A 100 -6.47 -4.34 -4.79
C ALA A 100 -6.70 -5.85 -4.65
N PHE A 101 -5.86 -6.57 -3.91
CA PHE A 101 -5.95 -7.99 -3.62
C PHE A 101 -5.86 -8.28 -2.10
N GLU A 102 -6.17 -7.31 -1.23
CA GLU A 102 -6.16 -7.53 0.22
C GLU A 102 -7.18 -8.63 0.63
N ASN A 103 -6.88 -9.37 1.69
CA ASN A 103 -7.74 -10.41 2.27
C ASN A 103 -8.14 -11.51 1.27
N ASN A 104 -7.13 -12.11 0.64
CA ASN A 104 -7.28 -13.31 -0.19
C ASN A 104 -6.49 -14.48 0.42
N GLN A 105 -6.39 -15.60 -0.29
CA GLN A 105 -5.68 -16.81 0.13
C GLN A 105 -4.42 -17.05 -0.72
N LEU A 106 -3.83 -15.98 -1.28
CA LEU A 106 -2.71 -16.10 -2.22
C LEU A 106 -1.48 -16.62 -1.49
N ASN A 107 -0.98 -17.77 -1.93
CA ASN A 107 0.23 -18.39 -1.39
C ASN A 107 1.51 -17.66 -1.85
N SER A 108 1.51 -17.21 -3.11
CA SER A 108 2.55 -16.41 -3.74
C SER A 108 1.94 -15.65 -4.92
N VAL A 109 2.41 -14.41 -5.16
CA VAL A 109 2.07 -13.64 -6.36
C VAL A 109 3.37 -13.21 -7.03
N GLU A 110 3.52 -13.51 -8.32
CA GLU A 110 4.62 -12.96 -9.12
C GLU A 110 4.22 -11.60 -9.68
N ILE A 111 5.02 -10.58 -9.38
CA ILE A 111 4.84 -9.23 -9.92
C ILE A 111 5.75 -9.05 -11.13
N PRO A 112 5.21 -8.83 -12.35
CA PRO A 112 6.03 -8.60 -13.53
C PRO A 112 6.73 -7.24 -13.47
N ASN A 113 7.85 -7.12 -14.19
CA ASN A 113 8.63 -5.87 -14.25
C ASN A 113 7.88 -4.72 -14.93
N SER A 114 6.78 -5.02 -15.63
CA SER A 114 5.89 -4.03 -16.23
C SER A 114 5.10 -3.23 -15.19
N VAL A 115 4.87 -3.79 -14.00
CA VAL A 115 4.11 -3.10 -12.96
C VAL A 115 4.95 -1.94 -12.47
N THR A 116 4.47 -0.74 -12.76
CA THR A 116 5.07 0.55 -12.38
C THR A 116 4.31 1.23 -11.26
N HIS A 117 3.37 0.55 -10.59
CA HIS A 117 2.71 1.04 -9.38
C HIS A 117 2.06 -0.12 -8.64
N ILE A 118 2.30 -0.22 -7.33
CA ILE A 118 1.56 -1.08 -6.40
C ILE A 118 1.13 -0.20 -5.24
N GLY A 119 -0.18 -0.14 -5.02
CA GLY A 119 -0.78 0.62 -3.95
C GLY A 119 -0.46 0.06 -2.56
N SER A 120 -0.68 0.90 -1.56
CA SER A 120 -0.57 0.55 -0.15
C SER A 120 -1.42 -0.66 0.17
N GLY A 121 -0.81 -1.67 0.79
CA GLY A 121 -1.51 -2.87 1.22
C GLY A 121 -2.15 -3.69 0.08
N ALA A 122 -1.77 -3.48 -1.18
CA ALA A 122 -2.38 -4.16 -2.34
C ALA A 122 -2.51 -5.67 -2.18
N PHE A 123 -1.61 -6.33 -1.45
CA PHE A 123 -1.65 -7.76 -1.18
C PHE A 123 -1.65 -8.07 0.32
N ARG A 124 -2.13 -7.15 1.16
CA ARG A 124 -2.20 -7.32 2.61
C ARG A 124 -3.04 -8.54 2.97
N ASN A 125 -2.67 -9.21 4.06
CA ASN A 125 -3.32 -10.43 4.55
C ASN A 125 -3.32 -11.61 3.56
N ASN A 126 -2.38 -11.64 2.61
CA ASN A 126 -1.99 -12.83 1.84
C ASN A 126 -0.70 -13.45 2.41
N GLN A 127 -0.33 -14.65 1.95
CA GLN A 127 0.81 -15.37 2.55
C GLN A 127 2.18 -14.85 2.11
N LYS A 128 2.43 -14.63 0.80
CA LYS A 128 3.73 -14.18 0.26
C LYS A 128 3.58 -13.44 -1.08
N ILE A 129 4.51 -12.53 -1.38
CA ILE A 129 4.69 -11.90 -2.71
C ILE A 129 6.11 -12.21 -3.21
N ILE A 130 6.29 -12.45 -4.50
CA ILE A 130 7.57 -12.75 -5.14
C ILE A 130 7.77 -11.90 -6.41
N GLN A 131 9.01 -11.61 -6.77
CA GLN A 131 9.38 -11.05 -8.09
C GLN A 131 10.64 -11.77 -8.58
N GLY A 132 10.49 -12.67 -9.55
CA GLY A 132 11.50 -13.68 -9.87
C GLY A 132 11.88 -14.51 -8.63
N ASN A 133 13.18 -14.75 -8.40
CA ASN A 133 13.67 -15.53 -7.24
C ASN A 133 13.70 -14.76 -5.91
N LYS A 134 13.05 -13.59 -5.81
CA LYS A 134 13.11 -12.72 -4.64
C LYS A 134 11.76 -12.74 -3.92
N VAL A 135 11.79 -13.03 -2.62
CA VAL A 135 10.64 -12.76 -1.75
C VAL A 135 10.54 -11.25 -1.57
N ILE A 136 9.38 -10.70 -1.91
CA ILE A 136 8.98 -9.34 -1.61
C ILE A 136 8.16 -9.38 -0.32
N GLN A 137 8.66 -8.72 0.72
CA GLN A 137 7.84 -8.41 1.89
C GLN A 137 7.32 -6.99 1.79
N MET A 138 6.00 -6.83 1.97
CA MET A 138 5.38 -5.53 2.12
C MET A 138 5.50 -5.08 3.57
N ILE A 139 6.29 -4.05 3.82
CA ILE A 139 6.48 -3.47 5.15
C ILE A 139 6.08 -1.99 5.03
N ASP A 140 5.02 -1.57 5.72
CA ASP A 140 4.47 -0.21 5.66
C ASP A 140 4.22 0.29 4.21
N GLY A 141 3.72 -0.59 3.33
CA GLY A 141 3.47 -0.27 1.91
C GLY A 141 4.70 -0.36 1.00
N MET A 142 5.85 -0.84 1.50
CA MET A 142 7.10 -0.94 0.72
C MET A 142 7.40 -2.37 0.27
N ALA A 143 7.55 -2.57 -1.04
CA ALA A 143 8.06 -3.80 -1.61
C ALA A 143 9.55 -3.98 -1.30
N THR A 144 9.87 -4.79 -0.29
CA THR A 144 11.25 -5.03 0.15
C THR A 144 11.77 -6.33 -0.43
N ILE A 145 12.74 -6.23 -1.34
CA ILE A 145 13.48 -7.38 -1.86
C ILE A 145 14.38 -7.92 -0.75
N VAL A 146 14.10 -9.11 -0.21
CA VAL A 146 14.92 -9.68 0.86
C VAL A 146 16.25 -10.20 0.29
N ARG A 147 17.30 -9.37 0.35
CA ARG A 147 18.69 -9.78 0.06
C ARG A 147 19.55 -9.62 1.32
N SER A 148 19.73 -10.75 1.99
CA SER A 148 20.58 -11.04 3.17
C SER A 148 20.29 -10.28 4.48
N LYS A 149 20.26 -11.07 5.56
CA LYS A 149 20.07 -10.67 6.96
C LYS A 149 21.41 -10.19 7.51
N LYS A 150 21.79 -8.92 7.30
CA LYS A 150 22.87 -8.35 8.12
C LYS A 150 22.27 -8.03 9.49
N LYS A 151 22.60 -8.85 10.49
CA LYS A 151 22.28 -8.56 11.88
C LYS A 151 23.18 -7.41 12.33
N VAL A 152 22.59 -6.33 12.81
CA VAL A 152 23.30 -5.16 13.35
C VAL A 152 22.68 -4.88 14.70
N ASP A 153 23.46 -5.12 15.76
CA ASP A 153 22.97 -5.17 17.14
C ASP A 153 21.75 -6.13 17.25
N ASP A 154 20.61 -5.63 17.69
CA ASP A 154 19.36 -6.39 17.85
C ASP A 154 18.47 -6.36 16.60
N PHE A 155 18.90 -5.70 15.52
CA PHE A 155 18.08 -5.46 14.34
C PHE A 155 18.43 -6.43 13.21
N ASN A 156 17.41 -6.90 12.46
CA ASN A 156 17.66 -7.44 11.11
C ASN A 156 17.44 -6.33 10.10
N VAL A 157 18.38 -6.18 9.17
CA VAL A 157 18.29 -5.16 8.13
C VAL A 157 18.28 -5.78 6.74
N PHE A 158 17.39 -5.26 5.92
CA PHE A 158 17.10 -5.67 4.55
C PHE A 158 17.38 -4.50 3.60
N GLU A 159 17.94 -4.77 2.43
CA GLU A 159 18.06 -3.78 1.35
C GLU A 159 16.82 -3.85 0.45
N GLY A 160 15.97 -2.84 0.52
CA GLY A 160 14.79 -2.68 -0.34
C GLY A 160 14.93 -1.52 -1.33
N SER A 161 13.87 -1.29 -2.07
CA SER A 161 13.68 -0.11 -2.93
C SER A 161 12.20 0.25 -2.89
N PHE A 162 11.86 1.53 -3.03
CA PHE A 162 10.47 1.84 -3.35
C PHE A 162 10.11 1.12 -4.65
N PHE A 163 8.92 0.53 -4.69
CA PHE A 163 8.33 0.09 -5.94
C PHE A 163 8.32 1.34 -6.85
N ASN A 164 9.10 1.34 -7.95
CA ASN A 164 9.36 2.47 -8.86
C ASN A 164 10.47 3.46 -8.54
N SER A 165 11.35 3.18 -7.58
CA SER A 165 12.55 3.99 -7.38
C SER A 165 13.81 3.18 -7.58
N LYS A 166 14.74 3.73 -8.36
CA LYS A 166 16.15 3.27 -8.33
C LYS A 166 16.81 3.59 -6.99
N ARG A 167 16.16 4.39 -6.12
CA ARG A 167 16.67 4.66 -4.78
C ARG A 167 16.59 3.40 -3.93
N LYS A 168 17.77 2.92 -3.58
CA LYS A 168 17.96 1.92 -2.53
C LYS A 168 17.50 2.51 -1.21
N CYS A 169 16.83 1.69 -0.42
CA CYS A 169 16.43 2.01 0.94
C CYS A 169 16.73 0.79 1.80
N PHE A 170 17.08 0.99 3.06
CA PHE A 170 17.24 -0.09 4.02
C PHE A 170 15.98 -0.17 4.86
N VAL A 171 15.51 -1.38 5.13
CA VAL A 171 14.42 -1.65 6.07
C VAL A 171 15.00 -2.39 7.25
N ALA A 172 14.87 -1.85 8.46
CA ALA A 172 15.33 -2.46 9.69
C ALA A 172 14.14 -2.94 10.53
N ASN A 173 14.29 -4.06 11.24
CA ASN A 173 13.28 -4.55 12.17
C ASN A 173 13.85 -5.08 13.50
N LYS A 174 13.07 -4.98 14.59
CA LYS A 174 13.32 -5.60 15.91
C LYS A 174 12.05 -6.24 16.45
N GLY A 175 11.79 -7.51 16.13
CA GLY A 175 10.48 -8.14 16.39
C GLY A 175 9.44 -7.71 15.35
N ASN A 176 8.25 -7.28 15.78
CA ASN A 176 7.12 -6.89 14.91
C ASN A 176 7.16 -5.42 14.45
N TYR A 177 8.34 -4.83 14.50
CA TYR A 177 8.58 -3.40 14.54
C TYR A 177 9.51 -3.02 13.41
N TYR A 178 9.11 -2.08 12.55
CA TYR A 178 9.77 -1.82 11.28
C TYR A 178 9.97 -0.33 10.99
N ALA A 179 11.10 0.03 10.40
CA ALA A 179 11.33 1.34 9.79
C ALA A 179 12.25 1.23 8.58
N HIS A 180 12.35 2.31 7.81
CA HIS A 180 13.13 2.36 6.59
C HIS A 180 13.95 3.66 6.51
N GLY A 181 15.10 3.64 5.83
CA GLY A 181 16.00 4.81 5.69
C GLY A 181 16.94 4.68 4.50
N GLU A 182 17.55 5.76 4.04
CA GLU A 182 18.45 5.72 2.86
C GLU A 182 19.78 5.03 3.17
N THR A 183 20.14 4.98 4.45
CA THR A 183 21.27 4.23 4.98
C THR A 183 20.81 3.24 6.04
N LEU A 184 21.59 2.18 6.23
CA LEU A 184 21.43 1.23 7.34
C LEU A 184 21.28 1.95 8.69
N ARG A 185 22.09 2.99 8.93
CA ARG A 185 22.05 3.73 10.20
C ARG A 185 20.77 4.51 10.37
N GLN A 186 20.32 5.19 9.32
CA GLN A 186 19.06 5.93 9.34
C GLN A 186 17.87 5.00 9.60
N ALA A 187 17.81 3.83 8.95
CA ALA A 187 16.75 2.85 9.20
C ALA A 187 16.72 2.41 10.67
N ILE A 188 17.89 2.16 11.29
CA ILE A 188 18.00 1.80 12.71
C ILE A 188 17.58 2.94 13.64
N ASP A 189 18.04 4.16 13.37
CA ASP A 189 17.68 5.34 14.15
C ASP A 189 16.18 5.62 14.06
N ASP A 190 15.55 5.40 12.90
CA ASP A 190 14.11 5.54 12.67
C ASP A 190 13.32 4.38 13.34
N VAL A 191 13.85 3.15 13.41
CA VAL A 191 13.26 2.05 14.22
C VAL A 191 13.27 2.44 15.68
N ASN A 192 14.44 2.74 16.23
CA ASN A 192 14.56 3.22 17.62
C ASN A 192 13.62 4.39 17.88
N PHE A 193 13.44 5.26 16.90
CA PHE A 193 12.54 6.38 17.03
C PHE A 193 11.05 5.97 16.97
N LYS A 194 10.61 5.12 16.03
CA LYS A 194 9.26 4.53 16.01
C LYS A 194 8.92 3.77 17.30
N PHE A 195 9.93 3.21 17.97
CA PHE A 195 9.79 2.52 19.26
C PHE A 195 10.24 3.36 20.45
N LEU A 196 10.57 4.63 20.19
CA LEU A 196 11.11 5.64 21.10
C LEU A 196 12.30 5.11 21.91
N ARG A 197 13.50 5.54 21.49
CA ARG A 197 14.83 5.21 22.05
C ARG A 197 14.75 4.94 23.55
N GLU A 198 15.50 3.97 24.06
CA GLU A 198 15.67 3.84 25.51
C GLU A 198 15.94 5.23 26.13
N ASN A 199 15.08 5.63 27.08
CA ASN A 199 15.06 6.94 27.74
C ASN A 199 14.51 8.14 26.94
N PHE A 200 13.80 7.93 25.84
CA PHE A 200 13.08 9.01 25.16
C PHE A 200 11.80 9.39 25.93
N ASN A 201 11.75 10.63 26.41
CA ASN A 201 10.59 11.18 27.10
C ASN A 201 9.70 11.95 26.10
N ALA A 202 8.68 11.25 25.57
CA ALA A 202 7.74 11.83 24.63
C ALA A 202 6.94 13.01 25.22
N GLU A 203 6.55 12.92 26.49
CA GLU A 203 5.80 13.96 27.18
C GLU A 203 6.60 15.26 27.28
N LYS A 204 7.90 15.15 27.59
CA LYS A 204 8.83 16.29 27.59
C LYS A 204 8.92 16.94 26.22
N LEU A 205 9.11 16.15 25.16
CA LEU A 205 9.18 16.69 23.79
C LEU A 205 7.88 17.42 23.41
N ILE A 206 6.73 16.82 23.70
CA ILE A 206 5.41 17.43 23.44
C ILE A 206 5.28 18.75 24.21
N SER A 207 5.68 18.78 25.49
CA SER A 207 5.67 19.99 26.31
C SER A 207 6.55 21.10 25.73
N GLU A 208 7.76 20.77 25.26
CA GLU A 208 8.68 21.74 24.64
C GLU A 208 8.11 22.30 23.33
N ILE A 209 7.54 21.44 22.48
CA ILE A 209 6.89 21.84 21.23
C ILE A 209 5.68 22.76 21.51
N LYS A 210 4.87 22.45 22.53
CA LYS A 210 3.75 23.31 22.97
C LYS A 210 4.23 24.68 23.43
N GLN A 211 5.34 24.76 24.16
CA GLN A 211 5.85 26.05 24.63
C GLN A 211 6.31 26.93 23.46
N LYS A 212 6.99 26.35 22.47
CA LYS A 212 7.53 27.13 21.34
C LYS A 212 6.58 27.29 20.15
N GLN A 213 5.45 26.59 20.14
CA GLN A 213 4.41 26.65 19.08
C GLN A 213 4.92 26.38 17.65
N LYS A 214 6.06 25.69 17.55
CA LYS A 214 6.71 25.30 16.29
C LYS A 214 7.26 23.89 16.42
N ILE A 215 7.37 23.20 15.30
CA ILE A 215 7.95 21.86 15.24
C ILE A 215 9.01 21.83 14.14
N SER A 216 10.23 21.43 14.50
CA SER A 216 11.31 21.20 13.54
C SER A 216 11.12 19.89 12.79
N LEU A 217 11.77 19.74 11.64
CA LEU A 217 11.81 18.47 10.91
C LEU A 217 12.28 17.31 11.79
N SER A 218 13.29 17.53 12.63
CA SER A 218 13.78 16.51 13.56
C SER A 218 12.70 16.11 14.56
N GLU A 219 12.01 17.06 15.18
CA GLU A 219 10.93 16.78 16.14
C GLU A 219 9.66 16.25 15.50
N PHE A 220 9.44 16.53 14.22
CA PHE A 220 8.39 15.91 13.43
C PHE A 220 8.71 14.44 13.19
N ARG A 221 9.96 14.10 12.85
CA ARG A 221 10.45 12.72 12.73
C ARG A 221 10.32 11.99 14.06
N LEU A 222 11.03 12.47 15.10
CA LEU A 222 10.59 12.84 16.46
C LEU A 222 9.20 12.45 17.03
N LEU A 223 8.15 12.46 16.23
CA LEU A 223 6.79 12.15 16.70
C LEU A 223 6.09 11.16 15.80
N THR A 224 6.43 11.19 14.51
CA THR A 224 5.75 10.43 13.46
C THR A 224 6.42 9.09 13.16
N GLY A 225 7.68 8.91 13.54
CA GLY A 225 8.43 7.73 13.13
C GLY A 225 8.93 7.81 11.68
N ALA A 226 8.71 8.96 11.03
CA ALA A 226 9.00 9.13 9.61
C ALA A 226 10.50 9.27 9.37
N CYS A 227 10.96 8.68 8.26
CA CYS A 227 12.34 8.83 7.84
C CYS A 227 12.59 10.21 7.23
N SER A 228 13.86 10.66 7.21
CA SER A 228 14.24 11.97 6.64
C SER A 228 13.70 12.15 5.22
N ALA A 229 13.92 11.17 4.36
CA ALA A 229 13.50 11.22 2.96
C ALA A 229 11.98 11.32 2.82
N GLY A 230 11.22 10.56 3.63
CA GLY A 230 9.76 10.62 3.64
C GLY A 230 9.25 11.99 4.06
N CYS A 231 9.82 12.57 5.11
CA CYS A 231 9.49 13.93 5.51
C CYS A 231 9.90 14.99 4.48
N GLU A 232 11.07 14.85 3.85
CA GLU A 232 11.55 15.78 2.82
C GLU A 232 10.69 15.73 1.55
N ILE A 233 10.28 14.54 1.11
CA ILE A 233 9.36 14.35 -0.02
C ILE A 233 8.01 14.98 0.32
N PHE A 234 7.46 14.65 1.49
CA PHE A 234 6.20 15.21 1.96
C PHE A 234 6.23 16.74 2.03
N MET A 235 7.30 17.32 2.59
CA MET A 235 7.48 18.76 2.62
C MET A 235 7.54 19.34 1.20
N ARG A 236 8.30 18.72 0.29
CA ARG A 236 8.41 19.16 -1.11
C ARG A 236 7.07 19.14 -1.83
N GLU A 237 6.30 18.06 -1.72
CA GLU A 237 4.97 17.92 -2.34
C GLU A 237 3.99 18.96 -1.82
N LYS A 238 4.11 19.35 -0.55
CA LYS A 238 3.30 20.41 0.07
C LYS A 238 3.88 21.82 -0.15
N GLY A 239 4.94 21.96 -0.95
CA GLY A 239 5.59 23.25 -1.23
C GLY A 239 6.28 23.89 -0.02
N ILE A 240 6.61 23.09 0.99
CA ILE A 240 7.22 23.53 2.24
C ILE A 240 8.72 23.54 2.09
N LYS A 241 9.33 24.71 2.26
CA LYS A 241 10.78 24.94 2.18
C LYS A 241 11.43 25.25 3.51
N VAL A 242 10.66 25.24 4.60
CA VAL A 242 11.12 25.63 5.94
C VAL A 242 11.55 24.39 6.75
N THR A 243 12.61 24.55 7.56
CA THR A 243 13.11 23.50 8.47
C THR A 243 12.28 23.36 9.75
N GLU A 244 11.39 24.32 10.01
CA GLU A 244 10.41 24.32 11.10
C GLU A 244 9.05 24.80 10.60
N LEU A 245 7.97 24.23 11.15
CA LEU A 245 6.60 24.58 10.83
C LEU A 245 5.85 25.09 12.07
N PRO A 246 4.91 26.04 11.92
CA PRO A 246 3.91 26.32 12.96
C PRO A 246 3.21 25.03 13.40
N LEU A 247 3.02 24.87 14.71
CA LEU A 247 2.50 23.63 15.29
C LEU A 247 1.11 23.27 14.75
N ASP A 248 0.22 24.24 14.65
CA ASP A 248 -1.13 24.08 14.08
C ASP A 248 -1.09 23.55 12.64
N LYS A 249 -0.22 24.14 11.81
CA LYS A 249 -0.02 23.73 10.42
C LYS A 249 0.52 22.30 10.35
N ALA A 250 1.52 21.98 11.16
CA ALA A 250 2.11 20.65 11.20
C ALA A 250 1.12 19.58 11.70
N LEU A 251 0.29 19.88 12.70
CA LEU A 251 -0.75 18.95 13.16
C LEU A 251 -1.82 18.75 12.08
N ASN A 252 -2.27 19.81 11.41
CA ASN A 252 -3.24 19.69 10.31
C ASN A 252 -2.73 18.83 9.16
N MET A 253 -1.43 18.89 8.89
CA MET A 253 -0.75 18.08 7.88
C MET A 253 -0.74 16.57 8.19
N LEU A 254 -0.94 16.17 9.45
CA LEU A 254 -1.00 14.77 9.85
C LEU A 254 -2.38 14.11 9.63
N ASN A 255 -3.37 14.82 9.07
CA ASN A 255 -4.69 14.25 8.80
C ASN A 255 -4.61 13.03 7.87
N GLY A 256 -4.99 11.86 8.39
CA GLY A 256 -5.05 10.60 7.63
C GLY A 256 -3.70 9.93 7.38
N GLN A 257 -2.58 10.44 7.91
CA GLN A 257 -1.24 9.90 7.69
C GLN A 257 -0.45 9.74 8.99
N PHE A 258 0.49 8.78 9.04
CA PHE A 258 1.47 8.60 10.13
C PHE A 258 0.88 8.52 11.56
N GLY A 259 -0.32 7.96 11.73
CA GLY A 259 -0.99 7.90 13.04
C GLY A 259 -1.40 9.28 13.57
N GLY A 260 -1.61 10.26 12.68
CA GLY A 260 -1.81 11.67 13.01
C GLY A 260 -2.90 11.99 14.02
N GLU A 261 -4.02 11.25 14.04
CA GLU A 261 -5.05 11.42 15.07
C GLU A 261 -4.52 11.13 16.48
N LYS A 262 -3.66 10.12 16.62
CA LYS A 262 -3.03 9.78 17.90
C LYS A 262 -2.06 10.88 18.34
N ILE A 263 -1.24 11.40 17.42
CA ILE A 263 -0.30 12.50 17.69
C ILE A 263 -1.08 13.75 18.09
N LYS A 264 -2.12 14.13 17.34
CA LYS A 264 -2.98 15.27 17.67
C LYS A 264 -3.56 15.18 19.08
N ASN A 265 -4.04 14.00 19.47
CA ASN A 265 -4.60 13.79 20.80
C ASN A 265 -3.56 13.93 21.92
N MET A 266 -2.28 13.69 21.65
CA MET A 266 -1.20 13.96 22.60
C MET A 266 -0.99 15.47 22.84
N PHE A 267 -1.30 16.32 21.86
CA PHE A 267 -1.21 17.78 22.01
C PHE A 267 -2.45 18.42 22.66
N LYS A 268 -3.58 17.69 22.75
CA LYS A 268 -4.83 18.16 23.39
C LYS A 268 -4.86 17.96 24.91
N LYS A 269 -4.12 16.98 25.44
CA LYS A 269 -3.94 16.72 26.87
C LYS A 269 -2.97 17.72 27.46
#